data_AF-A0A2V5KF22-F1
#
_entry.id   AF-A0A2V5KF22-F1
#
_cell.length_a   1.000
_cell.length_b   1.000
_cell.length_c   1.000
_cell.angle_alpha   90.00
_cell.angle_beta   90.00
_cell.angle_gamma   90.00
#
_symmetry.space_group_name_H-M   'P 1'
#
loop_
_entity.id
_entity.type
_entity.pdbx_description
1 polymer ?
#
loop_
_entity_poly.entity_id
_entity_poly.type
_entity_poly.pdbx_seq_one_letter_code
_entity_poly.pdbx_strand_id
1 'polypeptide(L)'
;MLDIRLVREKPDFVRARLATRGGGDEAKIDEVLRVDAERRKTETELQRSQSERNRLSKEIGGKKSRGEASNELEAEVRKIGEQIADLTQRASTFDEAQRNLLLETPNLPH
;
A
#
# COMPACT_ATOMS: atom_id res chain seq x y z
N MET A 1 -17.81 5.97 -9.47
CA MET A 1 -16.57 5.24 -9.16
C MET A 1 -17.00 3.99 -8.43
N LEU A 2 -16.59 2.84 -8.93
CA LEU A 2 -16.89 1.55 -8.32
C LEU A 2 -16.25 1.47 -6.92
N ASP A 3 -16.97 0.93 -5.95
CA ASP A 3 -16.44 0.76 -4.59
C ASP A 3 -15.41 -0.38 -4.56
N ILE A 4 -14.15 -0.05 -4.28
CA ILE A 4 -13.05 -1.02 -4.15
C ILE A 4 -13.34 -2.10 -3.10
N ARG A 5 -14.11 -1.78 -2.06
CA ARG A 5 -14.49 -2.77 -1.04
C ARG A 5 -15.37 -3.85 -1.64
N LEU A 6 -16.35 -3.45 -2.47
CA LEU A 6 -17.22 -4.39 -3.17
C LEU A 6 -16.42 -5.26 -4.16
N VAL A 7 -15.46 -4.67 -4.87
CA VAL A 7 -14.55 -5.41 -5.77
C VAL A 7 -13.75 -6.45 -5.00
N ARG A 8 -13.26 -6.11 -3.81
CA ARG A 8 -12.47 -7.00 -2.96
C ARG A 8 -13.30 -8.12 -2.34
N GLU A 9 -14.49 -7.79 -1.84
CA GLU A 9 -15.35 -8.74 -1.12
C GLU A 9 -16.12 -9.67 -2.06
N LYS A 10 -16.52 -9.16 -3.23
CA LYS A 10 -17.37 -9.89 -4.18
C LYS A 10 -16.87 -9.71 -5.63
N PRO A 11 -15.64 -10.12 -5.94
CA PRO A 11 -15.05 -9.90 -7.27
C PRO A 11 -15.86 -10.59 -8.38
N ASP A 12 -16.37 -11.79 -8.14
CA ASP A 12 -17.14 -12.55 -9.14
C ASP A 12 -18.50 -11.91 -9.43
N PHE A 13 -19.16 -11.35 -8.40
CA PHE A 13 -20.40 -10.61 -8.57
C PHE A 13 -20.19 -9.36 -9.43
N VAL A 14 -19.11 -8.62 -9.15
CA VAL A 14 -18.73 -7.42 -9.91
C VAL A 14 -18.42 -7.80 -11.36
N ARG A 15 -17.62 -8.85 -11.59
CA ARG A 15 -17.31 -9.36 -12.94
C ARG A 15 -18.57 -9.72 -13.72
N ALA A 16 -19.47 -10.50 -13.12
CA ALA A 16 -20.71 -10.91 -13.78
C ALA A 16 -21.57 -9.72 -14.18
N ARG A 17 -21.69 -8.72 -13.29
CA ARG A 17 -22.44 -7.49 -13.57
C ARG A 17 -21.78 -6.63 -14.64
N LEU A 18 -20.46 -6.53 -14.67
CA LEU A 18 -19.74 -5.79 -15.72
C LEU A 18 -19.84 -6.47 -17.08
N ALA A 19 -19.79 -7.81 -17.13
CA ALA A 19 -19.95 -8.57 -18.37
C ALA A 19 -21.30 -8.30 -19.07
N THR A 20 -22.37 -8.02 -18.32
CA THR A 20 -23.68 -7.65 -18.90
C THR A 20 -23.68 -6.32 -19.66
N ARG A 21 -22.63 -5.51 -19.54
CA ARG A 21 -22.53 -4.15 -20.14
C ARG A 21 -21.87 -4.13 -21.52
N GLY A 22 -21.39 -5.26 -22.03
CA GLY A 22 -20.77 -5.36 -23.36
C GLY A 22 -19.45 -6.13 -23.41
N GLY A 23 -18.97 -6.68 -22.28
CA GLY A 23 -17.72 -7.46 -22.18
C GLY A 23 -16.44 -6.61 -22.20
N GLY A 24 -15.37 -7.12 -21.60
CA GLY A 24 -14.03 -6.51 -21.55
C GLY A 24 -13.70 -5.72 -20.28
N ASP A 25 -14.69 -5.18 -19.58
CA ASP A 25 -14.47 -4.45 -18.32
C ASP A 25 -14.21 -5.39 -17.12
N GLU A 26 -14.63 -6.66 -17.21
CA GLU A 26 -14.35 -7.68 -16.20
C GLU A 26 -12.85 -7.97 -16.07
N ALA A 27 -12.06 -7.79 -17.13
CA ALA A 27 -10.60 -7.95 -17.10
C ALA A 27 -9.92 -6.85 -16.26
N LYS A 28 -10.52 -5.66 -16.18
CA LYS A 28 -10.01 -4.55 -15.34
C LYS A 28 -10.11 -4.88 -13.85
N ILE A 29 -11.01 -5.78 -13.46
CA ILE A 29 -11.19 -6.17 -12.05
C ILE A 29 -9.96 -6.90 -11.50
N ASP A 30 -9.34 -7.78 -12.30
CA ASP A 30 -8.12 -8.47 -11.88
C ASP A 30 -6.96 -7.50 -11.69
N GLU A 31 -6.87 -6.49 -12.57
CA GLU A 31 -5.86 -5.43 -12.43
C GLU A 31 -6.12 -4.56 -11.19
N VAL A 32 -7.37 -4.15 -10.95
CA VAL A 32 -7.77 -3.42 -9.74
C VAL A 32 -7.40 -4.20 -8.48
N LEU A 33 -7.68 -5.50 -8.43
CA LEU A 33 -7.34 -6.37 -7.29
C LEU A 33 -5.83 -6.51 -7.10
N ARG A 34 -5.07 -6.64 -8.19
CA ARG A 34 -3.61 -6.72 -8.15
C ARG A 34 -3.01 -5.43 -7.60
N VAL A 35 -3.43 -4.27 -8.11
CA VAL A 35 -2.95 -2.97 -7.62
C VAL A 35 -3.38 -2.75 -6.17
N ASP A 36 -4.60 -3.14 -5.78
CA ASP A 36 -5.04 -3.09 -4.39
C ASP A 36 -4.17 -3.92 -3.45
N ALA A 37 -3.76 -5.12 -3.87
CA ALA A 37 -2.89 -5.99 -3.09
C ALA A 37 -1.51 -5.36 -2.90
N GLU A 38 -0.90 -4.84 -3.97
CA GLU A 38 0.40 -4.16 -3.91
C GLU A 38 0.35 -2.89 -3.05
N ARG A 39 -0.73 -2.10 -3.17
CA ARG A 39 -0.96 -0.91 -2.35
C ARG A 39 -0.98 -1.27 -0.86
N ARG A 40 -1.81 -2.25 -0.47
CA ARG A 40 -1.92 -2.70 0.93
C ARG A 40 -0.64 -3.31 1.47
N LYS A 41 0.08 -4.07 0.64
CA LYS A 41 1.39 -4.62 1.01
C LYS A 41 2.39 -3.51 1.30
N THR A 42 2.48 -2.52 0.41
CA THR A 42 3.38 -1.37 0.56
C THR A 42 3.02 -0.55 1.79
N GLU A 43 1.73 -0.30 2.06
CA GLU A 43 1.26 0.37 3.28
C GLU A 43 1.66 -0.40 4.56
N THR A 44 1.55 -1.73 4.53
CA THR A 44 1.92 -2.58 5.67
C THR A 44 3.43 -2.54 5.91
N GLU A 45 4.25 -2.61 4.86
CA GLU A 45 5.71 -2.49 4.94
C GLU A 45 6.13 -1.11 5.45
N LEU A 46 5.44 -0.05 5.02
CA LEU A 46 5.66 1.32 5.48
C LEU A 46 5.39 1.45 6.98
N GLN A 47 4.24 0.96 7.46
CA GLN A 47 3.89 0.98 8.88
C GLN A 47 4.90 0.18 9.72
N ARG A 48 5.32 -0.99 9.24
CA ARG A 48 6.36 -1.81 9.90
C ARG A 48 7.68 -1.05 10.02
N SER A 49 8.12 -0.41 8.93
CA SER A 49 9.36 0.36 8.88
C SER A 49 9.32 1.57 9.82
N GLN A 50 8.19 2.28 9.88
CA GLN A 50 7.98 3.38 10.82
C GLN A 50 8.02 2.92 12.28
N SER A 51 7.38 1.79 12.59
CA SER A 51 7.42 1.18 13.93
C SER A 51 8.85 0.81 14.33
N GLU A 52 9.59 0.18 13.42
CA GLU A 52 10.98 -0.21 13.64
C GLU A 52 11.89 1.01 13.86
N ARG A 53 11.75 2.05 13.03
CA ARG A 53 12.48 3.32 13.21
C ARG A 53 12.26 3.90 14.60
N ASN A 54 11.02 3.91 15.07
CA ASN A 54 10.66 4.44 16.38
C ASN A 54 11.22 3.59 17.52
N ARG A 55 11.21 2.26 17.37
CA ARG A 55 11.82 1.32 18.33
C ARG A 55 13.32 1.58 18.47
N LEU A 56 14.04 1.61 17.35
CA LEU A 56 15.49 1.84 17.35
C LEU A 56 15.86 3.25 17.84
N SER A 57 15.06 4.26 17.51
CA SER A 57 15.28 5.64 18.00
C SER A 57 15.23 5.71 19.53
N LYS A 58 14.30 4.98 20.17
CA LYS A 58 14.23 4.88 21.64
C LYS A 58 15.44 4.15 22.22
N GLU A 59 15.89 3.08 21.57
CA GLU A 59 17.08 2.34 21.99
C GLU A 59 18.35 3.20 21.92
N ILE A 60 18.52 3.97 20.84
CA ILE A 60 19.63 4.94 20.69
C ILE A 60 19.61 5.95 21.83
N GLY A 61 18.44 6.52 22.16
CA GLY A 61 18.30 7.45 23.28
C GLY A 61 18.75 6.84 24.61
N GLY A 62 18.35 5.58 24.87
CA GLY A 62 18.78 4.85 26.06
C GLY A 62 20.28 4.53 26.10
N LYS A 63 20.89 4.16 24.97
CA LYS A 63 22.34 3.95 24.89
C LYS A 63 23.11 5.25 25.15
N LYS A 64 22.68 6.35 24.52
CA LYS A 64 23.29 7.67 24.71
C LYS A 64 23.20 8.15 26.16
N SER A 65 22.07 7.94 26.85
CA SER A 65 21.95 8.30 28.26
C SER A 65 22.87 7.50 29.18
N ARG A 66 23.28 6.29 28.76
CA ARG A 66 24.25 5.45 29.49
C ARG A 66 25.70 5.67 29.05
N GLY A 67 25.95 6.58 28.10
CA GLY A 67 27.29 6.81 27.54
C GLY A 67 27.78 5.67 26.63
N GLU A 68 26.88 4.79 26.17
CA GLU A 68 27.20 3.68 25.27
C GLU A 68 27.23 4.13 23.81
N ALA A 69 28.07 3.48 22.99
CA ALA A 69 28.13 3.72 21.56
C ALA A 69 26.82 3.28 20.87
N SER A 70 26.33 4.10 19.93
CA SER A 70 25.08 3.84 19.18
C SER A 70 25.24 3.96 17.66
N ASN A 71 26.47 4.06 17.16
CA ASN A 71 26.79 4.33 15.75
C ASN A 71 26.13 3.33 14.78
N GLU A 72 26.09 2.04 15.13
CA GLU A 72 25.47 1.00 14.31
C GLU A 72 23.95 1.18 14.20
N LEU A 73 23.29 1.44 15.33
CA LEU A 73 21.84 1.69 15.38
C LEU A 73 21.47 2.99 14.65
N GLU A 74 22.31 4.01 14.75
CA GLU A 74 22.11 5.26 14.00
C GLU A 74 22.19 5.04 12.48
N ALA A 75 23.13 4.21 12.03
CA ALA A 75 23.23 3.84 10.62
C ALA A 75 22.01 3.04 10.15
N GLU A 76 21.50 2.13 10.98
CA GLU A 76 20.29 1.36 10.70
C GLU A 76 19.03 2.25 10.61
N VAL A 77 18.87 3.19 11.54
CA VAL A 77 17.77 4.16 11.49
C VAL A 77 17.81 5.03 10.23
N ARG A 78 19.01 5.41 9.76
CA ARG A 78 19.16 6.15 8.48
C ARG A 78 18.70 5.31 7.29
N LYS A 79 19.11 4.04 7.21
CA LYS A 79 18.67 3.10 6.15
C LYS A 79 17.16 2.90 6.17
N ILE A 80 16.55 2.76 7.34
CA ILE A 80 15.10 2.66 7.47
C ILE A 80 14.42 3.96 7.03
N GLY A 81 15.03 5.13 7.27
CA GLY A 81 14.56 6.41 6.76
C GLY A 81 14.48 6.45 5.23
N GLU A 82 15.51 5.93 4.55
CA GLU A 82 15.53 5.81 3.08
C GLU A 82 14.45 4.84 2.58
N GLN A 83 14.29 3.69 3.25
CA GLN A 83 13.24 2.71 2.92
C GLN A 83 11.83 3.30 3.09
N ILE A 84 11.60 4.08 4.15
CA ILE A 84 10.33 4.77 4.37
C ILE A 84 10.04 5.75 3.23
N ALA A 85 11.04 6.49 2.75
CA ALA A 85 10.87 7.42 1.64
C ALA A 85 10.48 6.68 0.35
N ASP A 86 11.17 5.59 0.01
CA ASP A 86 10.84 4.74 -1.15
C ASP A 86 9.42 4.15 -1.05
N LEU A 87 9.09 3.55 0.09
CA LEU A 87 7.78 2.95 0.33
C LEU A 87 6.65 4.00 0.28
N THR A 88 6.90 5.23 0.74
CA THR A 88 5.94 6.32 0.65
C THR A 88 5.67 6.70 -0.81
N GLN A 89 6.72 6.82 -1.63
CA GLN A 89 6.58 7.11 -3.05
C GLN A 89 5.81 6.00 -3.77
N ARG A 90 6.16 4.73 -3.51
CA ARG A 90 5.47 3.56 -4.08
C ARG A 90 4.01 3.49 -3.66
N ALA A 91 3.70 3.78 -2.40
CA ALA A 91 2.33 3.82 -1.91
C ALA A 91 1.50 4.88 -2.66
N SER A 92 2.05 6.08 -2.86
CA SER A 92 1.41 7.14 -3.66
C SER A 92 1.15 6.70 -5.09
N THR A 93 2.13 6.08 -5.75
CA THR A 93 1.98 5.58 -7.12
C THR A 93 0.91 4.50 -7.23
N PHE A 94 0.83 3.56 -6.28
CA PHE A 94 -0.23 2.55 -6.28
C PHE A 94 -1.61 3.12 -5.95
N ASP A 95 -1.69 4.15 -5.10
CA ASP A 95 -2.94 4.84 -4.80
C ASP A 95 -3.49 5.56 -6.04
N GLU A 96 -2.63 6.29 -6.76
CA GLU A 96 -2.99 6.92 -8.04
C GLU A 96 -3.40 5.89 -9.10
N ALA A 97 -2.64 4.80 -9.24
CA ALA A 97 -2.97 3.72 -10.17
C ALA A 97 -4.33 3.09 -9.84
N GLN A 98 -4.60 2.79 -8.57
CA GLN A 98 -5.89 2.26 -8.12
C GLN A 98 -7.01 3.24 -8.43
N ARG A 99 -6.82 4.53 -8.12
CA ARG A 99 -7.81 5.57 -8.39
C ARG A 99 -8.14 5.66 -9.87
N ASN A 100 -7.13 5.67 -10.75
CA ASN A 100 -7.33 5.76 -12.19
C ASN A 100 -8.09 4.54 -12.73
N LEU A 101 -7.71 3.33 -12.33
CA LEU A 101 -8.42 2.11 -12.72
C LEU A 101 -9.89 2.12 -12.28
N LEU A 102 -10.18 2.61 -11.07
CA LEU A 102 -11.56 2.73 -10.56
C LEU A 102 -12.37 3.84 -11.24
N LEU A 103 -11.72 4.87 -11.79
CA LEU A 103 -12.36 5.91 -12.61
C LEU A 103 -12.70 5.38 -14.01
N GLU A 104 -11.84 4.55 -14.59
CA GLU A 104 -12.04 3.91 -15.90
C GLU A 104 -13.01 2.73 -15.86
N THR A 105 -13.27 2.19 -14.67
CA THR A 105 -14.22 1.11 -14.46
C THR A 105 -15.64 1.69 -14.34
N PRO A 106 -16.60 1.30 -15.20
CA PRO A 106 -17.95 1.81 -15.12
C PRO A 106 -18.64 1.34 -13.83
N ASN A 107 -19.67 2.08 -13.40
CA ASN A 107 -20.53 1.63 -12.31
C ASN A 107 -21.32 0.38 -12.73
N LEU A 108 -21.68 -0.44 -11.73
CA LEU A 108 -22.50 -1.63 -11.94
C LEU A 108 -23.89 -1.26 -12.50
N PRO A 109 -24.42 -2.05 -13.45
CA PRO A 109 -25.81 -1.93 -13.87
C PRO A 109 -26.77 -2.19 -12.70
N HIS A 110 -27.88 -1.44 -12.66
CA HIS A 110 -28.98 -1.70 -11.72
C HIS A 110 -29.62 -3.08 -12.02
#